data_AF-A0AAD6KGZ0-F1
#
_entry.id   AF-A0AAD6KGZ0-F1
#
_cell.length_a   1.000
_cell.length_b   1.000
_cell.length_c   1.000
_cell.angle_alpha   90.00
_cell.angle_beta   90.00
_cell.angle_gamma   90.00
#
_symmetry.space_group_name_H-M   'P 1'
#
loop_
_entity.id
_entity.type
_entity.pdbx_description
1 polymer ?
#
loop_
_entity_poly.entity_id
_entity_poly.type
_entity_poly.pdbx_seq_one_letter_code
_entity_poly.pdbx_strand_id
1 'polypeptide(L)'
;MNSTNNTIWSSSISRAAINPVAQLLDTGNLAVRAENDNDPENFLWQSFDYPGDSFLPGMKYGISLLTGLNRYLTSWKSPSDPST
;
A
#
# COMPACT_ATOMS: atom_id res chain seq x y z
N MET A 1 4.01 -14.47 7.42
CA MET A 1 4.05 -15.24 8.68
C MET A 1 5.50 -15.45 9.07
N ASN A 2 5.83 -15.44 10.37
CA ASN A 2 7.16 -15.87 10.85
C ASN A 2 7.21 -17.41 11.02
N SER A 3 8.33 -17.94 11.52
CA SER A 3 8.52 -19.38 11.80
C SER A 3 7.53 -19.96 12.82
N THR A 4 6.81 -19.11 13.57
CA THR A 4 5.78 -19.51 14.55
C THR A 4 4.36 -19.23 14.06
N ASN A 5 4.16 -19.03 12.74
CA ASN A 5 2.86 -18.69 12.12
C ASN A 5 2.22 -17.37 12.59
N ASN A 6 2.99 -16.47 13.19
CA ASN A 6 2.50 -15.15 13.55
C ASN A 6 2.50 -14.20 12.36
N THR A 7 1.44 -13.40 12.25
CA THR A 7 1.37 -12.28 11.31
C THR A 7 2.36 -11.20 11.75
N ILE A 8 3.34 -10.90 10.89
CA ILE A 8 4.36 -9.86 11.15
C ILE A 8 3.97 -8.50 10.60
N TRP A 9 3.05 -8.48 9.63
CA TRP A 9 2.52 -7.29 9.00
C TRP A 9 1.18 -7.63 8.35
N SER A 10 0.27 -6.67 8.32
CA SER A 10 -1.00 -6.74 7.61
C SER A 10 -1.42 -5.34 7.17
N SER A 11 -2.06 -5.23 6.01
CA SER A 11 -2.74 -4.01 5.60
C SER A 11 -4.06 -3.84 6.36
N SER A 12 -4.29 -2.66 6.93
CA SER A 12 -5.61 -2.28 7.42
C SER A 12 -6.49 -1.86 6.23
N ILE A 13 -7.58 -2.58 6.01
CA ILE A 13 -8.57 -2.24 4.97
C ILE A 13 -9.67 -1.35 5.55
N SER A 14 -10.14 -0.39 4.75
CA SER A 14 -11.14 0.61 5.16
C SER A 14 -12.56 0.07 5.29
N ARG A 15 -12.85 -1.07 4.65
CA ARG A 15 -14.17 -1.74 4.63
C ARG A 15 -14.00 -3.25 4.50
N ALA A 16 -15.04 -4.00 4.85
CA ALA A 16 -15.04 -5.45 4.71
C ALA A 16 -14.75 -5.86 3.25
N ALA A 17 -13.79 -6.76 3.08
CA ALA A 17 -13.44 -7.29 1.77
C ALA A 17 -14.35 -8.46 1.41
N ILE A 18 -15.06 -8.36 0.29
CA ILE A 18 -15.80 -9.48 -0.31
C ILE A 18 -14.89 -10.04 -1.41
N ASN A 19 -14.39 -11.26 -1.23
CA ASN A 19 -13.42 -11.91 -2.12
C ASN A 19 -12.25 -10.96 -2.51
N PRO A 20 -11.41 -10.53 -1.54
CA PRO A 20 -10.30 -9.65 -1.85
C PRO A 20 -9.30 -10.32 -2.79
N VAL A 21 -8.85 -9.55 -3.78
CA VAL A 21 -7.76 -9.90 -4.68
C VAL A 21 -6.62 -8.91 -4.46
N ALA A 22 -5.40 -9.45 -4.31
CA ALA A 22 -4.18 -8.67 -4.36
C ALA A 22 -3.68 -8.63 -5.81
N GLN A 23 -3.44 -7.42 -6.33
CA GLN A 23 -2.99 -7.21 -7.70
C GLN A 23 -1.84 -6.23 -7.75
N LEU A 24 -0.79 -6.59 -8.49
CA LEU A 24 0.26 -5.66 -8.90
C LEU A 24 -0.13 -5.02 -10.25
N LEU A 25 -0.29 -3.71 -10.26
CA LEU A 25 -0.60 -2.94 -11.47
C LEU A 25 0.67 -2.63 -12.26
N ASP A 26 0.52 -2.34 -13.56
CA ASP A 26 1.63 -1.99 -14.46
C ASP A 26 2.39 -0.72 -14.03
N THR A 27 1.76 0.13 -13.20
CA THR A 27 2.39 1.30 -12.59
C THR A 27 3.38 0.94 -11.47
N GLY A 28 3.41 -0.32 -11.03
CA GLY A 28 4.13 -0.77 -9.84
C GLY A 28 3.33 -0.66 -8.54
N ASN A 29 2.07 -0.21 -8.59
CA ASN A 29 1.21 -0.15 -7.41
C ASN A 29 0.66 -1.54 -7.07
N LEU A 30 1.03 -2.06 -5.90
CA LEU A 30 0.36 -3.21 -5.31
C LEU A 30 -0.92 -2.74 -4.61
N ALA A 31 -2.07 -3.24 -5.06
CA ALA A 31 -3.37 -2.87 -4.52
C ALA A 31 -4.19 -4.10 -4.10
N VAL A 32 -5.06 -3.90 -3.12
CA VAL A 32 -6.10 -4.86 -2.72
C VAL A 32 -7.45 -4.30 -3.16
N ARG A 33 -8.22 -5.10 -3.88
CA ARG A 33 -9.58 -4.73 -4.35
C ARG A 33 -10.54 -5.90 -4.20
N ALA A 34 -11.85 -5.63 -4.27
CA ALA A 34 -12.83 -6.70 -4.35
C ALA A 34 -12.85 -7.29 -5.76
N GLU A 35 -12.97 -8.61 -5.87
CA GLU A 35 -12.94 -9.35 -7.15
C GLU A 35 -13.94 -8.81 -8.19
N ASN A 36 -15.16 -8.48 -7.74
CA ASN A 36 -16.26 -8.04 -8.59
C ASN A 36 -16.45 -6.52 -8.62
N ASP A 37 -15.41 -5.76 -8.27
CA ASP A 37 -15.43 -4.31 -8.37
C ASP A 37 -14.93 -3.85 -9.75
N ASN A 38 -15.85 -3.23 -10.50
CA ASN A 38 -15.57 -2.72 -11.83
C ASN A 38 -14.94 -1.32 -11.80
N ASP A 39 -14.91 -0.65 -10.64
CA ASP A 39 -14.21 0.62 -10.50
C ASP A 39 -12.71 0.36 -10.33
N PRO A 40 -11.88 0.71 -11.35
CA PRO A 40 -10.44 0.43 -11.32
C PRO A 40 -9.70 1.23 -10.25
N GLU A 41 -10.33 2.25 -9.65
CA GLU A 41 -9.72 3.09 -8.60
C GLU A 41 -10.27 2.81 -7.20
N ASN A 42 -11.27 1.93 -7.06
CA ASN A 42 -11.87 1.59 -5.77
C ASN A 42 -11.03 0.54 -5.02
N PHE A 43 -9.85 0.96 -4.58
CA PHE A 43 -8.95 0.14 -3.79
C PHE A 43 -9.38 0.09 -2.31
N LEU A 44 -9.32 -1.11 -1.73
CA LEU A 44 -9.43 -1.33 -0.29
C LEU A 44 -8.15 -0.92 0.44
N TRP A 45 -7.02 -1.07 -0.25
CA TRP A 45 -5.67 -0.68 0.18
C TRP A 45 -4.76 -0.55 -1.04
N GLN A 46 -3.76 0.32 -0.99
CA GLN A 46 -2.72 0.42 -2.03
C GLN A 46 -1.35 0.79 -1.45
N SER A 47 -0.29 0.27 -2.06
CA SER A 47 1.09 0.53 -1.66
C SER A 47 1.53 1.97 -1.89
N PHE A 48 0.99 2.64 -2.91
CA PHE A 48 1.32 4.04 -3.23
C PHE A 48 0.89 5.03 -2.14
N ASP A 49 0.02 4.62 -1.22
CA ASP A 49 -0.37 5.39 -0.04
C ASP A 49 0.67 5.30 1.10
N TYR A 50 1.58 4.32 1.05
CA TYR A 50 2.59 4.03 2.07
C TYR A 50 3.98 3.88 1.43
N PRO A 51 4.55 4.99 0.93
CA PRO A 51 5.84 4.95 0.24
C PRO A 51 7.00 4.63 1.19
N GLY A 52 8.05 4.01 0.64
CA GLY A 52 9.34 3.84 1.30
C GLY A 52 10.30 4.98 0.98
N ASP A 53 11.47 4.65 0.45
CA ASP A 53 12.52 5.61 0.07
C ASP A 53 12.37 6.17 -1.35
N SER A 54 11.54 5.55 -2.17
CA SER A 54 11.46 5.78 -3.61
C SER A 54 10.10 6.34 -4.04
N PHE A 55 10.12 7.23 -5.03
CA PHE A 55 8.91 7.79 -5.66
C PHE A 55 8.81 7.31 -7.11
N LEU A 56 7.67 6.73 -7.46
CA LEU A 56 7.37 6.16 -8.77
C LEU A 56 6.31 7.00 -9.51
N PRO A 57 6.28 6.96 -10.86
CA PRO A 57 5.22 7.59 -11.63
C PRO A 57 3.82 7.12 -11.19
N GLY A 58 2.92 8.07 -10.94
CA GLY A 58 1.54 7.82 -10.47
C GLY A 58 1.36 7.88 -8.95
N MET A 59 2.45 7.96 -8.17
CA MET A 59 2.37 8.19 -6.73
C MET A 59 1.92 9.63 -6.42
N LYS A 60 1.33 9.82 -5.24
CA LYS A 60 0.94 11.15 -4.71
C LYS A 60 1.84 11.48 -3.53
N TYR A 61 2.27 12.74 -3.41
CA TYR A 61 3.06 13.23 -2.28
C TYR A 61 2.27 14.29 -1.48
N GLY A 62 2.45 14.32 -0.17
CA GLY A 62 1.77 15.25 0.74
C GLY A 62 0.45 14.73 1.31
N ILE A 63 -0.36 15.65 1.84
CA ILE A 63 -1.56 15.33 2.62
C ILE A 63 -2.78 15.16 1.70
N SER A 64 -3.43 14.01 1.80
CA SER A 64 -4.77 13.78 1.27
C SER A 64 -5.80 14.48 2.17
N LEU A 65 -6.42 15.56 1.68
CA LEU A 65 -7.42 16.31 2.46
C LEU A 65 -8.71 15.50 2.73
N LEU A 66 -8.98 14.48 1.92
CA LEU A 66 -10.16 13.61 2.08
C LEU A 66 -9.97 12.59 3.21
N THR A 67 -8.77 12.00 3.32
CA THR A 67 -8.49 10.90 4.26
C THR A 67 -7.60 11.32 5.43
N GLY A 68 -7.00 12.52 5.39
CA GLY A 68 -5.99 12.98 6.33
C GLY A 68 -4.62 12.30 6.16
N LEU A 69 -4.48 11.37 5.21
CA LEU A 69 -3.25 10.60 5.04
C LEU A 69 -2.12 11.48 4.50
N ASN A 70 -1.03 11.60 5.26
CA ASN A 70 0.18 12.27 4.81
C ASN A 70 1.14 11.28 4.16
N ARG A 71 1.40 11.42 2.86
CA ARG A 71 2.33 10.58 2.10
C ARG A 71 3.68 11.28 2.01
N TYR A 72 4.72 10.68 2.57
CA TYR A 72 6.08 11.21 2.58
C TYR A 72 7.09 10.07 2.45
N LEU A 73 8.24 10.36 1.84
CA LEU A 73 9.30 9.37 1.67
C LEU A 73 10.13 9.25 2.96
N THR A 74 10.61 8.05 3.24
CA THR A 74 11.55 7.78 4.33
C THR A 74 12.75 7.02 3.77
N SER A 75 13.94 7.60 3.90
CA SER A 75 15.18 6.96 3.44
C SER A 75 15.45 5.69 4.24
N TRP A 76 16.11 4.72 3.60
CA TRP A 76 16.72 3.61 4.33
C TRP A 76 17.73 4.11 5.35
N LYS A 77 17.84 3.42 6.48
CA LYS A 77 18.84 3.70 7.50
C LYS A 77 20.28 3.52 6.99
N SER A 78 20.50 2.58 6.09
CA SER A 78 21.79 2.39 5.39
C SER A 78 21.59 1.61 4.06
N PRO A 79 22.59 1.52 3.17
CA PRO A 79 22.47 0.77 1.92
C PRO A 79 22.10 -0.71 2.06
N SER A 80 22.30 -1.30 3.25
CA SER A 80 21.96 -2.70 3.55
C SER A 80 20.87 -2.85 4.62
N ASP A 81 20.29 -1.76 5.11
CA ASP A 81 19.28 -1.76 6.17
C ASP A 81 18.09 -0.88 5.75
N PRO A 82 16.97 -1.49 5.29
CA PRO A 82 15.79 -0.78 4.82
C PRO A 82 14.89 -0.28 5.97
N SER A 83 15.30 -0.45 7.23
CA SER A 83 14.54 0.09 8.37
C SER A 83 14.56 1.62 8.40
N THR A 84 13.59 2.16 9.15
CA THR A 84 13.40 3.60 9.43
C THR A 84 13.99 3.97 10.78
#